data_AF-A0A8T4TJM9-F1
#
_entry.id   AF-A0A8T4TJM9-F1
#
_cell.length_a   1.000
_cell.length_b   1.000
_cell.length_c   1.000
_cell.angle_alpha   90.00
_cell.angle_beta   90.00
_cell.angle_gamma   90.00
#
_symmetry.space_group_name_H-M   'P 1'
#
loop_
_entity.id
_entity.type
_entity.pdbx_description
1 polymer ?
#
loop_
_entity_poly.entity_id
_entity_poly.type
_entity_poly.pdbx_seq_one_letter_code
_entity_poly.pdbx_strand_id
1 'polypeptide(L)'
;MDGDCGMKTIKTIFLILIVLNLLPIVYGFGVTTPYWDTNPLVISPGQTVKFSLLLQNVVGNDNLIALVNVSSGSQFAKLLDSSNKYQVPLGSNEVKVNLQVAIPQGTNEGNYTIVVSVRTSGNSQTGMVQFGTAVEQRIPLQVVKGAKQPESLDLSRPVEKKDEVTKFNAIYLVVGILIILVIMVALVILFKRKNSMVNK
;
A
#
# COMPACT_ATOMS: atom_id res chain seq x y z
N MET A 1 -48.96 3.28 -28.50
CA MET A 1 -48.35 4.32 -27.63
C MET A 1 -47.35 3.58 -26.76
N ASP A 2 -46.16 3.28 -27.29
CA ASP A 2 -45.22 2.30 -26.71
C ASP A 2 -43.84 2.93 -26.45
N GLY A 3 -43.82 4.22 -26.10
CA GLY A 3 -42.58 4.96 -25.83
C GLY A 3 -42.00 4.78 -24.41
N ASP A 4 -42.77 4.29 -23.44
CA ASP A 4 -42.37 4.32 -22.03
C ASP A 4 -41.44 3.15 -21.63
N CYS A 5 -41.46 2.03 -22.35
CA CYS A 5 -40.64 0.85 -21.99
C CYS A 5 -39.14 1.02 -22.33
N GLY A 6 -38.80 1.76 -23.40
CA GLY A 6 -37.41 1.99 -23.79
C GLY A 6 -36.68 2.97 -22.87
N MET A 7 -37.39 4.00 -22.39
CA MET A 7 -36.80 5.07 -21.59
C MET A 7 -36.35 4.62 -20.20
N LYS A 8 -36.98 3.59 -19.62
CA LYS A 8 -36.59 3.05 -18.29
C LYS A 8 -35.32 2.21 -18.35
N THR A 9 -35.16 1.39 -19.38
CA THR A 9 -33.93 0.60 -19.60
C THR A 9 -32.72 1.50 -19.82
N ILE A 10 -32.87 2.59 -20.59
CA ILE A 10 -31.81 3.58 -20.83
C ILE A 10 -31.40 4.25 -19.51
N LYS A 11 -32.36 4.65 -18.66
CA LYS A 11 -32.08 5.26 -17.35
C LYS A 11 -31.33 4.31 -16.42
N THR A 12 -31.68 3.03 -16.39
CA THR A 12 -30.99 2.02 -15.57
C THR A 12 -29.55 1.81 -16.05
N ILE A 13 -29.33 1.66 -17.36
CA ILE A 13 -27.98 1.54 -17.94
C ILE A 13 -27.14 2.78 -17.61
N PHE A 14 -27.72 3.97 -17.74
CA PHE A 14 -27.05 5.23 -17.43
C PHE A 14 -26.66 5.33 -15.94
N LEU A 15 -27.55 4.90 -15.03
CA LEU A 15 -27.26 4.85 -13.60
C LEU A 15 -26.10 3.90 -13.27
N ILE A 16 -26.03 2.73 -13.92
CA ILE A 16 -24.94 1.77 -13.72
C ILE A 16 -23.62 2.34 -14.23
N LEU A 17 -23.64 3.00 -15.39
CA LEU A 17 -22.45 3.68 -15.93
C LEU A 17 -21.98 4.81 -15.00
N ILE A 18 -22.91 5.56 -14.39
CA ILE A 18 -22.56 6.55 -13.37
C ILE A 18 -21.90 5.87 -12.16
N VAL A 19 -22.51 4.80 -11.62
CA VAL A 19 -21.95 4.08 -10.46
C VAL A 19 -20.59 3.47 -10.78
N LEU A 20 -20.38 2.97 -12.00
CA LEU A 20 -19.10 2.42 -12.45
C LEU A 20 -18.02 3.49 -12.56
N ASN A 21 -18.37 4.70 -13.02
CA ASN A 21 -17.46 5.85 -13.05
C ASN A 21 -17.16 6.44 -11.66
N LEU A 22 -17.95 6.09 -10.64
CA LEU A 22 -17.72 6.50 -9.25
C LEU A 22 -16.78 5.57 -8.48
N LEU A 23 -16.25 4.51 -9.10
CA LEU A 23 -15.27 3.66 -8.46
C LEU A 23 -13.95 4.44 -8.27
N PRO A 24 -13.47 4.62 -7.03
CA PRO A 24 -12.23 5.34 -6.80
C PRO A 24 -11.06 4.56 -7.41
N ILE A 25 -10.20 5.27 -8.16
CA ILE A 25 -8.89 4.75 -8.53
C ILE A 25 -8.07 4.68 -7.25
N VAL A 26 -7.71 3.47 -6.83
CA VAL A 26 -6.85 3.25 -5.65
C VAL A 26 -5.41 3.45 -6.08
N TYR A 27 -4.66 4.27 -5.35
CA TYR A 27 -3.20 4.40 -5.48
C TYR A 27 -2.55 3.65 -4.32
N GLY A 28 -1.53 2.84 -4.62
CA GLY A 28 -0.95 1.90 -3.66
C GLY A 28 0.56 2.07 -3.59
N PHE A 29 1.00 2.84 -2.60
CA PHE A 29 2.40 2.96 -2.22
C PHE A 29 2.64 2.23 -0.89
N GLY A 30 3.67 1.40 -0.84
CA GLY A 30 4.01 0.58 0.32
C GLY A 30 5.43 0.83 0.80
N VAL A 31 5.63 0.71 2.11
CA VAL A 31 6.94 0.67 2.75
C VAL A 31 6.99 -0.57 3.62
N THR A 32 8.01 -1.40 3.47
CA THR A 32 8.20 -2.59 4.30
C THR A 32 9.52 -2.55 5.04
N THR A 33 9.53 -3.08 6.26
CA THR A 33 10.68 -3.14 7.16
C THR A 33 10.82 -4.56 7.71
N PRO A 34 12.05 -5.05 7.95
CA PRO A 34 12.26 -6.32 8.66
C PRO A 34 11.88 -6.25 10.14
N TYR A 35 11.71 -5.06 10.71
CA TYR A 35 11.43 -4.85 12.14
C TYR A 35 10.09 -4.16 12.35
N TRP A 36 9.24 -4.71 13.22
CA TRP A 36 7.89 -4.24 13.54
C TRP A 36 7.53 -4.57 15.00
N ASP A 37 6.32 -4.24 15.46
CA ASP A 37 5.94 -4.30 16.88
C ASP A 37 6.20 -5.64 17.59
N THR A 38 5.99 -6.77 16.92
CA THR A 38 6.28 -8.12 17.46
C THR A 38 7.66 -8.67 17.08
N ASN A 39 8.43 -7.94 16.27
CA ASN A 39 9.81 -8.26 15.87
C ASN A 39 10.68 -7.00 15.93
N PRO A 40 11.00 -6.48 17.13
CA PRO A 40 11.79 -5.26 17.26
C PRO A 40 13.25 -5.47 16.88
N LEU A 41 13.92 -4.38 16.51
CA LEU A 41 15.37 -4.38 16.37
C LEU A 41 16.01 -4.48 17.76
N VAL A 42 16.55 -5.65 18.11
CA VAL A 42 17.28 -5.86 19.36
C VAL A 42 18.78 -5.61 19.13
N ILE A 43 19.38 -4.71 19.91
CA ILE A 43 20.78 -4.29 19.73
C ILE A 43 21.43 -3.90 21.06
N SER A 44 22.72 -4.16 21.24
CA SER A 44 23.46 -3.72 22.44
C SER A 44 24.00 -2.29 22.30
N PRO A 45 24.24 -1.59 23.42
CA PRO A 45 25.04 -0.36 23.41
C PRO A 45 26.40 -0.57 22.72
N GLY A 46 26.78 0.38 21.87
CA GLY A 46 28.00 0.33 21.06
C GLY A 46 27.91 -0.47 19.76
N GLN A 47 26.83 -1.21 19.54
CA GLN A 47 26.66 -1.96 18.30
C GLN A 47 26.07 -1.09 17.20
N THR A 48 26.33 -1.51 15.96
CA THR A 48 25.81 -0.90 14.75
C THR A 48 25.23 -1.97 13.85
N VAL A 49 24.00 -1.76 13.40
CA VAL A 49 23.27 -2.68 12.52
C VAL A 49 22.87 -1.92 11.27
N LYS A 50 23.01 -2.58 10.12
CA LYS A 50 22.59 -2.06 8.82
C LYS A 50 21.46 -2.95 8.29
N PHE A 51 20.43 -2.35 7.73
CA PHE A 51 19.34 -3.05 7.07
C PHE A 51 18.70 -2.13 6.04
N SER A 52 17.81 -2.68 5.21
CA SER A 52 17.12 -1.91 4.18
C SER A 52 15.61 -1.90 4.43
N LEU A 53 14.97 -0.76 4.18
CA LEU A 53 13.54 -0.69 3.94
C LEU A 53 13.31 -0.95 2.45
N LEU A 54 12.16 -1.54 2.10
CA LEU A 54 11.76 -1.71 0.70
C LEU A 54 10.59 -0.77 0.40
N LEU A 55 10.72 0.00 -0.67
CA LEU A 55 9.65 0.82 -1.21
C LEU A 55 8.94 0.07 -2.33
N GLN A 56 7.63 0.18 -2.35
CA GLN A 56 6.76 -0.52 -3.29
C GLN A 56 5.81 0.46 -3.98
N ASN A 57 5.77 0.40 -5.31
CA ASN A 57 4.82 1.13 -6.14
C ASN A 57 4.02 0.12 -6.96
N VAL A 58 3.03 -0.50 -6.32
CA VAL A 58 2.29 -1.66 -6.86
C VAL A 58 0.99 -1.26 -7.54
N VAL A 59 0.46 -0.06 -7.26
CA VAL A 59 -0.78 0.42 -7.88
C VAL A 59 -0.68 1.90 -8.24
N GLY A 60 -0.95 2.20 -9.50
CA GLY A 60 -0.89 3.54 -10.08
C GLY A 60 -0.62 3.47 -11.58
N ASN A 61 -0.34 4.62 -12.19
CA ASN A 61 -0.06 4.71 -13.63
C ASN A 61 1.35 5.24 -13.93
N ASP A 62 2.09 5.69 -12.92
CA ASP A 62 3.32 6.45 -13.09
C ASP A 62 4.42 6.01 -12.11
N ASN A 63 5.65 6.35 -12.48
CA ASN A 63 6.80 6.29 -11.59
C ASN A 63 6.66 7.35 -10.49
N LEU A 64 7.06 6.99 -9.27
CA LEU A 64 7.01 7.88 -8.11
C LEU A 64 8.41 8.33 -7.72
N ILE A 65 8.49 9.53 -7.16
CA ILE A 65 9.68 9.99 -6.42
C ILE A 65 9.33 9.93 -4.94
N ALA A 66 10.04 9.09 -4.19
CA ALA A 66 9.92 8.96 -2.75
C ALA A 66 11.02 9.76 -2.04
N LEU A 67 10.61 10.66 -1.15
CA LEU A 67 11.46 11.42 -0.24
C LEU A 67 11.45 10.74 1.13
N VAL A 68 12.59 10.18 1.52
CA VAL A 68 12.73 9.40 2.76
C VAL A 68 13.50 10.21 3.79
N ASN A 69 12.96 10.40 4.99
CA ASN A 69 13.65 11.09 6.08
C ASN A 69 13.45 10.35 7.40
N VAL A 70 14.46 10.35 8.26
CA VAL A 70 14.31 9.90 9.65
C VAL A 70 13.69 11.04 10.45
N SER A 71 12.39 10.95 10.76
CA SER A 71 11.65 12.01 11.46
C SER A 71 11.81 11.93 12.99
N SER A 72 12.09 10.74 13.53
CA SER A 72 12.37 10.54 14.95
C SER A 72 13.43 9.46 15.14
N GLY A 73 14.25 9.60 16.18
CA GLY A 73 15.35 8.67 16.47
C GLY A 73 16.61 8.91 15.62
N SER A 74 16.81 10.13 15.09
CA SER A 74 17.98 10.49 14.27
C SER A 74 19.31 10.42 15.03
N GLN A 75 19.28 10.42 16.37
CA GLN A 75 20.45 10.14 17.20
C GLN A 75 20.92 8.68 17.13
N PHE A 76 20.04 7.77 16.70
CA PHE A 76 20.35 6.34 16.56
C PHE A 76 20.39 5.90 15.11
N ALA A 77 19.59 6.51 14.23
CA ALA A 77 19.42 6.06 12.85
C ALA A 77 19.84 7.12 11.83
N LYS A 78 20.52 6.66 10.77
CA LYS A 78 20.84 7.49 9.60
C LYS A 78 20.64 6.71 8.30
N LEU A 79 20.31 7.44 7.24
CA LEU A 79 20.33 6.93 5.88
C LEU A 79 21.79 6.75 5.43
N LEU A 80 22.07 5.64 4.77
CA LEU A 80 23.40 5.36 4.21
C LEU A 80 23.54 5.84 2.77
N ASP A 81 22.44 6.02 2.06
CA ASP A 81 22.44 6.46 0.67
C ASP A 81 22.75 7.95 0.56
N SER A 82 23.41 8.36 -0.53
CA SER A 82 23.86 9.74 -0.76
C SER A 82 22.72 10.73 -0.99
N SER A 83 21.54 10.23 -1.34
CA SER A 83 20.34 11.00 -1.62
C SER A 83 19.19 10.48 -0.77
N ASN A 84 18.34 11.39 -0.31
CA ASN A 84 17.07 11.05 0.33
C ASN A 84 15.90 10.92 -0.67
N LYS A 85 16.19 11.03 -1.97
CA LYS A 85 15.23 10.88 -3.06
C LYS A 85 15.45 9.55 -3.78
N TYR A 86 14.39 8.77 -3.90
CA TYR A 86 14.39 7.45 -4.53
C TYR A 86 13.36 7.44 -5.64
N GLN A 87 13.78 7.00 -6.82
CA GLN A 87 12.86 6.74 -7.93
C GLN A 87 12.27 5.35 -7.72
N VAL A 88 10.94 5.27 -7.64
CA VAL A 88 10.20 4.01 -7.43
C VAL A 88 9.38 3.73 -8.69
N PRO A 89 9.90 2.89 -9.62
CA PRO A 89 9.21 2.58 -10.85
C PRO A 89 7.86 1.92 -10.61
N LEU A 90 6.89 2.16 -11.49
CA LEU A 90 5.61 1.45 -11.46
C LEU A 90 5.85 -0.06 -11.55
N GLY A 91 5.16 -0.82 -10.70
CA GLY A 91 5.29 -2.28 -10.59
C GLY A 91 6.50 -2.75 -9.78
N SER A 92 7.35 -1.85 -9.29
CA SER A 92 8.49 -2.22 -8.45
C SER A 92 8.09 -2.47 -7.01
N ASN A 93 8.68 -3.51 -6.42
CA ASN A 93 8.48 -3.95 -5.04
C ASN A 93 9.79 -4.00 -4.21
N GLU A 94 10.91 -3.57 -4.79
CA GLU A 94 12.26 -3.90 -4.30
C GLU A 94 13.21 -2.69 -4.25
N VAL A 95 12.70 -1.45 -4.29
CA VAL A 95 13.57 -0.28 -4.17
C VAL A 95 14.07 -0.17 -2.73
N LYS A 96 15.36 -0.48 -2.53
CA LYS A 96 16.01 -0.52 -1.22
C LYS A 96 16.39 0.89 -0.74
N VAL A 97 16.06 1.18 0.51
CA VAL A 97 16.53 2.36 1.25
C VAL A 97 17.39 1.86 2.40
N ASN A 98 18.68 2.16 2.37
CA ASN A 98 19.64 1.60 3.31
C ASN A 98 19.71 2.46 4.57
N LEU A 99 19.40 1.85 5.72
CA LEU A 99 19.51 2.45 7.04
C LEU A 99 20.65 1.83 7.84
N GLN A 100 21.30 2.69 8.62
CA GLN A 100 22.21 2.28 9.68
C GLN A 100 21.67 2.76 11.01
N VAL A 101 21.54 1.83 11.96
CA VAL A 101 21.22 2.11 13.35
C VAL A 101 22.46 1.85 14.19
N ALA A 102 22.94 2.87 14.90
CA ALA A 102 24.09 2.81 15.78
C ALA A 102 23.67 3.28 17.18
N ILE A 103 23.89 2.45 18.19
CA ILE A 103 23.60 2.81 19.58
C ILE A 103 24.89 3.24 20.26
N PRO A 104 24.99 4.47 20.79
CA PRO A 104 26.18 4.91 21.52
C PRO A 104 26.50 4.00 22.72
N GLN A 105 27.79 3.88 23.03
CA GLN A 105 28.23 3.28 24.29
C GLN A 105 27.61 4.06 25.46
N GLY A 106 27.08 3.33 26.46
CA GLY A 106 26.43 3.94 27.62
C GLY A 106 24.96 4.31 27.44
N THR A 107 24.33 3.99 26.29
CA THR A 107 22.87 4.11 26.16
C THR A 107 22.19 3.17 27.17
N ASN A 108 21.21 3.68 27.90
CA ASN A 108 20.43 2.89 28.85
C ASN A 108 19.64 1.80 28.12
N GLU A 109 19.43 0.68 28.82
CA GLU A 109 18.52 -0.34 28.33
C GLU A 109 17.09 0.20 28.29
N GLY A 110 16.32 -0.21 27.29
CA GLY A 110 14.96 0.26 27.14
C GLY A 110 14.42 0.11 25.73
N ASN A 111 13.16 0.53 25.59
CA ASN A 111 12.45 0.56 24.32
C ASN A 111 12.49 1.97 23.75
N TYR A 112 12.92 2.07 22.50
CA TYR A 112 12.99 3.28 21.71
C TYR A 112 12.22 3.07 20.41
N THR A 113 11.93 4.16 19.70
CA THR A 113 11.26 4.08 18.40
C THR A 113 11.96 4.99 17.42
N ILE A 114 12.35 4.42 16.29
CA ILE A 114 12.81 5.18 15.12
C ILE A 114 11.62 5.34 14.19
N VAL A 115 11.40 6.55 13.68
CA VAL A 115 10.33 6.82 12.72
C VAL A 115 10.95 7.29 11.42
N VAL A 116 10.63 6.59 10.34
CA VAL A 116 11.05 6.92 8.98
C VAL A 116 9.83 7.41 8.22
N SER A 117 9.86 8.68 7.83
CA SER A 117 8.82 9.34 7.04
C SER A 117 9.17 9.22 5.57
N VAL A 118 8.26 8.66 4.78
CA VAL A 118 8.38 8.53 3.33
C VAL A 118 7.25 9.31 2.69
N ARG A 119 7.60 10.32 1.89
CA ARG A 119 6.63 11.15 1.16
C ARG A 119 6.81 10.93 -0.32
N THR A 120 5.74 10.64 -1.04
CA THR A 120 5.78 10.49 -2.49
C THR A 120 5.27 11.74 -3.18
N SER A 121 5.88 12.06 -4.31
CA SER A 121 5.33 12.96 -5.32
C SER A 121 5.29 12.22 -6.64
N GLY A 122 4.20 12.36 -7.39
CA GLY A 122 4.17 11.89 -8.77
C GLY A 122 5.09 12.75 -9.64
N ASN A 123 5.45 12.21 -10.80
CA ASN A 123 6.39 12.83 -11.72
C ASN A 123 5.62 13.44 -12.89
N SER A 124 4.82 14.50 -12.67
CA SER A 124 4.08 15.14 -13.77
C SER A 124 4.79 16.36 -14.33
N GLN A 125 5.04 16.33 -15.64
CA GLN A 125 5.41 17.48 -16.46
C GLN A 125 4.21 18.40 -16.83
N THR A 126 3.02 18.20 -16.26
CA THR A 126 1.79 18.86 -16.77
C THR A 126 0.84 19.25 -15.64
N GLY A 127 0.34 20.49 -15.68
CA GLY A 127 -0.27 21.28 -14.60
C GLY A 127 -1.58 20.81 -13.95
N MET A 128 -1.75 19.51 -13.74
CA MET A 128 -2.79 18.96 -12.86
C MET A 128 -2.25 18.83 -11.43
N VAL A 129 -3.09 19.12 -10.43
CA VAL A 129 -2.76 18.91 -9.01
C VAL A 129 -2.58 17.41 -8.77
N GLN A 130 -1.40 17.01 -8.31
CA GLN A 130 -1.13 15.63 -7.89
C GLN A 130 -1.19 15.52 -6.37
N PHE A 131 -1.87 14.48 -5.89
CA PHE A 131 -1.86 14.10 -4.49
C PHE A 131 -0.65 13.20 -4.21
N GLY A 132 0.20 13.63 -3.28
CA GLY A 132 1.27 12.80 -2.74
C GLY A 132 0.76 11.91 -1.60
N THR A 133 1.41 10.77 -1.37
CA THR A 133 1.15 9.94 -0.18
C THR A 133 2.25 10.15 0.84
N ALA A 134 1.92 10.09 2.12
CA ALA A 134 2.89 10.11 3.21
C ALA A 134 2.69 8.85 4.05
N VAL A 135 3.77 8.10 4.24
CA VAL A 135 3.81 6.88 5.04
C VAL A 135 4.84 7.07 6.15
N GLU A 136 4.47 6.73 7.38
CA GLU A 136 5.41 6.70 8.50
C GLU A 136 5.67 5.26 8.91
N GLN A 137 6.89 4.79 8.68
CA GLN A 137 7.34 3.50 9.14
C GLN A 137 7.94 3.64 10.54
N ARG A 138 7.29 2.99 11.51
CA ARG A 138 7.80 2.86 12.89
C ARG A 138 8.66 1.62 12.98
N ILE A 139 9.86 1.79 13.53
CA ILE A 139 10.83 0.72 13.77
C ILE A 139 11.06 0.67 15.27
N PRO A 140 10.49 -0.32 15.98
CA PRO A 140 10.73 -0.49 17.40
C PRO A 140 12.15 -0.98 17.63
N LEU A 141 12.81 -0.36 18.59
CA LEU A 141 14.21 -0.56 18.93
C LEU A 141 14.29 -0.98 20.41
N GLN A 142 14.89 -2.13 20.69
CA GLN A 142 15.08 -2.62 22.04
C GLN A 142 16.57 -2.70 22.37
N VAL A 143 17.01 -1.90 23.33
CA VAL A 143 18.40 -1.86 23.78
C VAL A 143 18.57 -2.82 24.95
N VAL A 144 19.39 -3.86 24.77
CA VAL A 144 19.66 -4.90 25.78
C VAL A 144 21.16 -5.15 25.88
N LYS A 145 21.74 -5.15 27.08
CA LYS A 145 23.17 -5.46 27.26
C LYS A 145 23.44 -6.92 26.93
N GLY A 146 24.52 -7.14 26.17
CA GLY A 146 24.97 -8.49 25.81
C GLY A 146 24.11 -9.17 24.75
N ALA A 147 23.21 -8.44 24.08
CA ALA A 147 22.55 -8.95 22.88
C ALA A 147 23.62 -9.31 21.83
N LYS A 148 23.56 -10.55 21.34
CA LYS A 148 24.35 -10.97 20.18
C LYS A 148 23.95 -10.07 19.01
N GLN A 149 24.95 -9.60 18.25
CA GLN A 149 24.70 -8.76 17.08
C GLN A 149 23.66 -9.44 16.20
N PRO A 150 22.53 -8.78 15.89
CA PRO A 150 21.50 -9.42 15.08
C PRO A 150 22.14 -9.79 13.75
N GLU A 151 21.98 -11.06 13.38
CA GLU A 151 22.41 -11.57 12.10
C GLU A 151 21.74 -10.69 11.05
N SER A 152 22.53 -9.94 10.27
CA SER A 152 21.99 -9.01 9.29
C SER A 152 21.09 -9.81 8.36
N LEU A 153 19.77 -9.59 8.45
CA LEU A 153 18.80 -10.19 7.54
C LEU A 153 19.13 -9.68 6.15
N ASP A 154 19.91 -10.48 5.41
CA ASP A 154 20.21 -10.22 4.03
C ASP A 154 18.93 -10.46 3.23
N LEU A 155 18.16 -9.39 3.05
CA LEU A 155 16.98 -9.34 2.20
C LEU A 155 17.30 -9.62 0.71
N SER A 156 18.57 -9.87 0.37
CA SER A 156 19.00 -10.31 -0.96
C SER A 156 18.97 -11.82 -1.13
N ARG A 157 18.88 -12.60 -0.04
CA ARG A 157 18.53 -14.02 -0.18
C ARG A 157 17.10 -14.06 -0.73
N PRO A 158 16.85 -14.75 -1.87
CA PRO A 158 15.49 -14.95 -2.33
C PRO A 158 14.77 -15.64 -1.19
N VAL A 159 13.84 -14.91 -0.54
CA VAL A 159 12.86 -15.53 0.34
C VAL A 159 12.21 -16.58 -0.54
N GLU A 160 12.43 -17.85 -0.21
CA GLU A 160 11.69 -18.96 -0.81
C GLU A 160 10.24 -18.61 -0.53
N LYS A 161 9.58 -18.00 -1.52
CA LYS A 161 8.19 -17.64 -1.43
C LYS A 161 7.52 -18.99 -1.19
N LYS A 162 7.09 -19.22 0.05
CA LYS A 162 5.86 -19.97 0.22
C LYS A 162 4.84 -19.14 -0.51
N ASP A 163 4.65 -19.51 -1.77
CA ASP A 163 3.56 -19.10 -2.63
C ASP A 163 2.27 -19.59 -1.97
N GLU A 164 1.95 -19.04 -0.81
CA GLU A 164 0.57 -18.83 -0.41
C GLU A 164 0.09 -17.67 -1.29
N VAL A 165 0.07 -17.94 -2.60
CA VAL A 165 -0.82 -17.27 -3.52
C VAL A 165 -2.17 -17.55 -2.88
N THR A 166 -2.71 -16.56 -2.16
CA THR A 166 -4.14 -16.46 -1.95
C THR A 166 -4.68 -16.46 -3.36
N LYS A 167 -4.95 -17.66 -3.90
CA LYS A 167 -5.48 -17.86 -5.24
C LYS A 167 -6.77 -17.10 -5.16
N PHE A 168 -6.77 -15.88 -5.70
CA PHE A 168 -7.96 -15.10 -5.90
C PHE A 168 -8.86 -16.05 -6.68
N ASN A 169 -9.80 -16.64 -5.96
CA ASN A 169 -10.51 -17.79 -6.48
C ASN A 169 -11.38 -17.16 -7.56
N ALA A 170 -11.00 -17.31 -8.83
CA ALA A 170 -11.69 -16.67 -9.94
C ALA A 170 -13.19 -17.00 -9.91
N ILE A 171 -13.54 -18.12 -9.28
CA ILE A 171 -14.87 -18.53 -8.87
C ILE A 171 -15.62 -17.42 -8.10
N TYR A 172 -15.05 -16.80 -7.07
CA TYR A 172 -15.72 -15.72 -6.33
C TYR A 172 -15.96 -14.48 -7.19
N LEU A 173 -15.04 -14.15 -8.09
CA LEU A 173 -15.21 -13.04 -9.03
C LEU A 173 -16.34 -13.35 -10.03
N VAL A 174 -16.35 -14.55 -10.61
CA VAL A 174 -17.40 -15.04 -11.52
C VAL A 174 -18.76 -15.10 -10.81
N VAL A 175 -18.82 -15.61 -9.57
CA VAL A 175 -20.03 -15.64 -8.75
C VAL A 175 -20.50 -14.23 -8.44
N GLY A 176 -19.60 -13.30 -8.10
CA GLY A 176 -19.92 -11.89 -7.90
C GLY A 176 -20.54 -11.25 -9.15
N ILE A 177 -19.95 -11.48 -10.34
CA ILE A 177 -20.50 -11.01 -11.62
C ILE A 177 -21.88 -11.62 -11.90
N LEU A 178 -22.06 -12.92 -11.65
CA LEU A 178 -23.35 -13.60 -11.84
C LEU A 178 -24.43 -13.04 -10.91
N ILE A 179 -24.11 -12.78 -9.64
CA ILE A 179 -25.04 -12.18 -8.67
C ILE A 179 -25.45 -10.78 -9.15
N ILE A 180 -24.49 -9.96 -9.61
CA ILE A 180 -24.79 -8.63 -10.16
C ILE A 180 -25.71 -8.74 -11.40
N LEU A 181 -25.48 -9.71 -12.29
CA LEU A 181 -26.34 -9.98 -13.44
C LEU A 181 -27.76 -10.41 -13.04
N VAL A 182 -27.90 -11.27 -12.05
CA VAL A 182 -29.22 -11.71 -11.55
C VAL A 182 -29.97 -10.54 -10.92
N ILE A 183 -29.31 -9.72 -10.11
CA ILE A 183 -29.90 -8.51 -9.50
C ILE A 183 -30.34 -7.53 -10.61
N MET A 184 -29.51 -7.33 -11.62
CA MET A 184 -29.83 -6.52 -12.80
C MET A 184 -31.10 -7.00 -13.50
N VAL A 185 -31.21 -8.30 -13.79
CA VAL A 185 -32.39 -8.90 -14.44
C VAL A 185 -33.63 -8.80 -13.56
N ALA A 186 -33.50 -9.09 -12.26
CA ALA A 186 -34.59 -9.01 -11.30
C ALA A 186 -35.13 -7.57 -11.19
N LEU A 187 -34.25 -6.56 -11.14
CA LEU A 187 -34.63 -5.15 -11.16
C LEU A 187 -35.41 -4.82 -12.44
N VAL A 188 -34.94 -5.24 -13.61
CA VAL A 188 -35.65 -5.02 -14.89
C VAL A 188 -37.04 -5.64 -14.89
N ILE A 189 -37.21 -6.86 -14.37
CA ILE A 189 -38.52 -7.54 -14.29
C ILE A 189 -39.46 -6.82 -13.32
N LEU A 190 -38.97 -6.43 -12.14
CA LEU A 190 -39.76 -5.71 -11.14
C LEU A 190 -40.22 -4.35 -11.67
N PHE A 191 -39.35 -3.63 -12.39
CA PHE A 191 -39.72 -2.36 -13.03
C PHE A 191 -40.76 -2.55 -14.16
N LYS A 192 -40.66 -3.63 -14.95
CA LYS A 192 -41.69 -3.94 -15.96
C LYS A 192 -43.05 -4.27 -15.32
N ARG A 193 -43.08 -5.05 -14.24
CA ARG A 193 -44.32 -5.40 -13.52
C ARG A 193 -45.00 -4.18 -12.90
N LYS A 194 -44.23 -3.28 -12.28
CA LYS A 194 -44.76 -2.05 -11.68
C LYS A 194 -45.48 -1.18 -12.72
N ASN A 195 -44.96 -1.07 -13.94
CA ASN A 195 -45.61 -0.33 -15.03
C ASN A 195 -46.94 -0.94 -15.48
N SER A 196 -47.06 -2.27 -15.48
CA SER A 196 -48.29 -2.94 -15.93
C SER A 196 -49.47 -2.76 -14.97
N MET A 197 -49.22 -2.45 -13.69
CA MET A 197 -50.29 -2.21 -12.70
C MET A 197 -50.73 -0.75 -12.62
N VAL A 198 -49.96 0.19 -13.20
CA VAL A 198 -50.32 1.63 -13.20
C VAL A 198 -51.20 1.99 -14.42
N ASN A 199 -51.19 1.19 -15.48
CA ASN A 199 -52.00 1.39 -16.69
C ASN A 199 -53.31 0.57 -16.70
N LYS A 200 -53.78 0.10 -15.54
CA LYS A 200 -55.04 -0.62 -15.38
C LYS A 200 -55.95 0.16 -14.45
#